data_AF-A0A5C5VPJ6-F1
#
_entry.id   AF-A0A5C5VPJ6-F1
#
_cell.length_a   1.000
_cell.length_b   1.000
_cell.length_c   1.000
_cell.angle_alpha   90.00
_cell.angle_beta   90.00
_cell.angle_gamma   90.00
#
_symmetry.space_group_name_H-M   'P 1'
#
loop_
_entity.id
_entity.type
_entity.pdbx_description
1 polymer ?
#
loop_
_entity_poly.entity_id
_entity_poly.type
_entity_poly.pdbx_seq_one_letter_code
_entity_poly.pdbx_strand_id
1 'polypeptide(L)'
;MKNCPCQKETRMASHSEAYGRLTRYRLFIVLFMLCTCCGCGGDEEEEHLEHIIPAHKPRNFAEAVSELQSRGVSIWDETASAEMKDEMLDIINWLPELAADSDLRRKQWETVQSTSQELSRIATSQDSEKSVESWNSYLEELESLVPYSDLAHPGANLRQVQHTETSEPTSAGEQQHD
;
A
#
# COMPACT_ATOMS: atom_id res chain seq x y z
N MET A 1 23.04 87.76 -25.47
CA MET A 1 24.45 87.41 -25.25
C MET A 1 24.68 87.25 -23.75
N LYS A 2 25.03 86.05 -23.27
CA LYS A 2 25.62 85.76 -21.94
C LYS A 2 26.19 84.33 -21.95
N ASN A 3 27.46 84.22 -21.58
CA ASN A 3 28.32 83.02 -21.56
C ASN A 3 28.14 82.15 -20.29
N CYS A 4 28.68 80.92 -20.36
CA CYS A 4 28.75 79.80 -19.39
C CYS A 4 29.38 80.09 -18.01
N PRO A 5 29.19 79.19 -17.03
CA PRO A 5 30.21 78.16 -16.66
C PRO A 5 29.59 76.77 -16.28
N CYS A 6 30.16 75.60 -16.62
CA CYS A 6 31.28 74.86 -16.01
C CYS A 6 31.08 74.38 -14.54
N GLN A 7 30.54 73.17 -14.35
CA GLN A 7 30.85 72.25 -13.23
C GLN A 7 31.03 70.84 -13.82
N LYS A 8 32.22 70.25 -13.97
CA LYS A 8 33.12 69.59 -12.98
C LYS A 8 32.41 68.79 -11.88
N GLU A 9 32.10 67.53 -12.17
CA GLU A 9 32.06 66.47 -11.15
C GLU A 9 33.17 65.46 -11.40
N THR A 10 34.01 65.34 -10.38
CA THR A 10 35.18 64.50 -10.25
C THR A 10 34.80 63.10 -9.77
N ARG A 11 35.12 62.11 -10.61
CA ARG A 11 35.72 60.79 -10.32
C ARG A 11 36.11 60.52 -8.85
N MET A 12 35.55 59.47 -8.23
CA MET A 12 36.23 58.46 -7.38
C MET A 12 35.38 57.17 -7.37
N ALA A 13 35.74 56.17 -8.19
CA ALA A 13 36.52 54.99 -7.79
C ALA A 13 35.72 53.96 -6.96
N SER A 14 35.09 53.04 -7.70
CA SER A 14 34.61 51.73 -7.26
C SER A 14 35.74 50.92 -6.64
N HIS A 15 35.64 50.58 -5.36
CA HIS A 15 36.62 49.74 -4.66
C HIS A 15 35.95 48.98 -3.49
N SER A 16 35.03 48.05 -3.75
CA SER A 16 34.63 47.09 -2.71
C SER A 16 34.00 45.77 -3.19
N GLU A 17 34.13 45.37 -4.46
CA GLU A 17 33.48 44.14 -4.97
C GLU A 17 34.34 42.86 -4.90
N ALA A 18 35.45 42.84 -4.16
CA ALA A 18 36.38 41.70 -4.23
C ALA A 18 36.26 40.68 -3.08
N TYR A 19 35.56 40.95 -1.97
CA TYR A 19 35.66 40.08 -0.78
C TYR A 19 34.39 39.32 -0.40
N GLY A 20 33.28 39.45 -1.13
CA GLY A 20 31.98 38.85 -0.74
C GLY A 20 31.72 37.41 -1.22
N ARG A 21 32.50 36.88 -2.18
CA ARG A 21 32.17 35.62 -2.87
C ARG A 21 32.92 34.37 -2.37
N LEU A 22 34.07 34.51 -1.72
CA LEU A 22 34.85 33.34 -1.25
C LEU A 22 34.48 32.87 0.17
N THR A 23 33.86 33.71 0.99
CA THR A 23 33.53 33.39 2.38
C THR A 23 32.30 32.49 2.52
N ARG A 24 31.41 32.45 1.52
CA ARG A 24 30.21 31.61 1.54
C ARG A 24 30.52 30.15 1.20
N TYR A 25 31.41 29.89 0.25
CA TYR A 25 31.77 28.52 -0.14
C TYR A 25 32.55 27.77 0.93
N ARG A 26 33.41 28.46 1.70
CA ARG A 26 34.16 27.83 2.80
C ARG A 26 33.28 27.41 3.98
N LEU A 27 32.18 28.13 4.23
CA LEU A 27 31.22 27.76 5.27
C LEU A 27 30.41 26.50 4.89
N PHE A 28 30.00 26.40 3.62
CA PHE A 28 29.23 25.24 3.13
C PHE A 28 30.05 23.93 3.13
N ILE A 29 31.33 23.98 2.78
CA ILE A 29 32.18 22.78 2.72
C ILE A 29 32.46 22.22 4.12
N VAL A 30 32.66 23.07 5.13
CA VAL A 30 32.85 22.62 6.52
C VAL A 30 31.55 22.06 7.12
N LEU A 31 30.39 22.65 6.78
CA LEU A 31 29.08 22.16 7.24
C LEU A 31 28.74 20.80 6.62
N PHE A 32 29.05 20.59 5.33
CA PHE A 32 28.79 19.32 4.65
C PHE A 32 29.71 18.20 5.16
N MET A 33 30.97 18.52 5.48
CA MET A 33 31.93 17.52 5.97
C MET A 33 31.69 17.11 7.44
N LEU A 34 31.14 18.00 8.28
CA LEU A 34 30.78 17.64 9.66
C LEU A 34 29.58 16.68 9.75
N CYS A 35 28.77 16.57 8.70
CA CYS A 35 27.57 15.73 8.70
C CYS A 35 27.84 14.26 8.31
N THR A 36 29.07 13.92 7.87
CA THR A 36 29.41 12.59 7.34
C THR A 36 30.05 11.64 8.38
N CYS A 37 30.28 12.09 9.63
CA CYS A 37 31.00 11.28 10.62
C CYS A 37 30.16 10.79 11.81
N CYS A 38 28.86 11.09 11.88
CA CYS A 38 27.95 10.47 12.85
C CYS A 38 27.34 9.17 12.32
N GLY A 39 28.17 8.28 11.80
CA GLY A 39 27.82 6.86 11.63
C GLY A 39 27.87 6.19 13.00
N CYS A 40 26.79 6.31 13.77
CA CYS A 40 26.56 5.42 14.90
C CYS A 40 26.42 4.01 14.34
N GLY A 41 27.42 3.16 14.60
CA GLY A 41 27.27 1.72 14.49
C GLY A 41 26.25 1.26 15.52
N GLY A 42 24.99 1.19 15.10
CA GLY A 42 24.02 0.31 15.73
C GLY A 42 24.37 -1.09 15.26
N ASP A 43 24.72 -1.95 16.21
CA ASP A 43 24.69 -3.39 16.05
C ASP A 43 23.21 -3.72 15.75
N GLU A 44 22.85 -3.80 14.48
CA GLU A 44 21.51 -4.20 14.04
C GLU A 44 21.43 -5.70 14.24
N GLU A 45 21.04 -6.12 15.45
CA GLU A 45 20.40 -7.41 15.63
C GLU A 45 19.23 -7.44 14.65
N GLU A 46 19.30 -8.33 13.65
CA GLU A 46 18.20 -8.68 12.75
C GLU A 46 17.07 -9.27 13.60
N GLU A 47 16.32 -8.41 14.29
CA GLU A 47 15.07 -8.74 14.93
C GLU A 47 14.08 -8.96 13.79
N HIS A 48 13.95 -10.22 13.37
CA HIS A 48 12.94 -10.64 12.40
C HIS A 48 11.57 -10.20 12.93
N LEU A 49 11.10 -9.04 12.47
CA LEU A 49 9.75 -8.56 12.72
C LEU A 49 8.80 -9.63 12.19
N GLU A 50 8.25 -10.44 13.09
CA GLU A 50 7.19 -11.38 12.76
C GLU A 50 6.04 -10.55 12.17
N HIS A 51 5.89 -10.56 10.85
CA HIS A 51 4.81 -9.88 10.16
C HIS A 51 3.50 -10.57 10.53
N ILE A 52 2.81 -10.05 11.55
CA ILE A 52 1.48 -10.53 11.95
C ILE A 52 0.52 -10.24 10.80
N ILE A 53 0.05 -11.29 10.13
CA ILE A 53 -1.02 -11.20 9.14
C ILE A 53 -2.34 -11.00 9.88
N PRO A 54 -3.07 -9.90 9.64
CA PRO A 54 -4.36 -9.68 10.29
C PRO A 54 -5.37 -10.77 9.95
N ALA A 55 -6.27 -11.07 10.88
CA ALA A 55 -7.28 -12.12 10.70
C ALA A 55 -8.28 -11.82 9.57
N HIS A 56 -8.47 -10.55 9.19
CA HIS A 56 -9.34 -10.11 8.11
C HIS A 56 -8.67 -10.07 6.74
N LYS A 57 -7.38 -10.41 6.60
CA LYS A 57 -6.73 -10.48 5.30
C LYS A 57 -7.27 -11.67 4.48
N PRO A 58 -7.88 -11.44 3.31
CA PRO A 58 -8.36 -12.54 2.46
C PRO A 58 -7.20 -13.42 1.99
N ARG A 59 -7.47 -14.72 1.83
CA ARG A 59 -6.43 -15.69 1.43
C ARG A 59 -5.96 -15.51 -0.02
N ASN A 60 -6.84 -15.06 -0.91
CA ASN A 60 -6.55 -14.89 -2.34
C ASN A 60 -7.43 -13.79 -2.96
N PHE A 61 -7.17 -13.49 -4.24
CA PHE A 61 -7.89 -12.45 -4.98
C PHE A 61 -9.40 -12.72 -5.05
N ALA A 62 -9.83 -13.94 -5.36
CA ALA A 62 -11.25 -14.29 -5.47
C ALA A 62 -12.00 -14.08 -4.14
N GLU A 63 -11.39 -14.47 -3.03
CA GLU A 63 -11.94 -14.29 -1.69
C GLU A 63 -12.02 -12.81 -1.31
N ALA A 64 -11.00 -12.00 -1.67
CA ALA A 64 -11.07 -10.56 -1.48
C ALA A 64 -12.24 -9.93 -2.24
N VAL A 65 -12.44 -10.28 -3.51
CA VAL A 65 -13.60 -9.78 -4.30
C VAL A 65 -14.93 -10.19 -3.65
N SER A 66 -15.02 -11.42 -3.15
CA SER A 66 -16.21 -11.90 -2.43
C SER A 66 -16.46 -11.11 -1.13
N GLU A 67 -15.43 -10.74 -0.38
CA GLU A 67 -15.55 -9.96 0.85
C GLU A 67 -15.95 -8.50 0.57
N LEU A 68 -15.41 -7.91 -0.51
CA LEU A 68 -15.84 -6.58 -0.95
C LEU A 68 -17.30 -6.56 -1.39
N GLN A 69 -17.78 -7.63 -2.03
CA GLN A 69 -19.19 -7.75 -2.42
C GLN A 69 -20.11 -7.92 -1.20
N SER A 70 -19.70 -8.74 -0.22
CA SER A 70 -20.54 -9.05 0.94
C SER A 70 -20.64 -7.90 1.94
N ARG A 71 -19.53 -7.17 2.17
CA ARG A 71 -19.44 -6.12 3.19
C ARG A 71 -19.47 -4.69 2.63
N GLY A 72 -19.24 -4.52 1.33
CA GLY A 72 -18.94 -3.22 0.70
C GLY A 72 -20.01 -2.16 0.93
N VAL A 73 -21.28 -2.47 0.67
CA VAL A 73 -22.37 -1.48 0.81
C VAL A 73 -22.60 -1.10 2.28
N SER A 74 -22.31 -2.00 3.21
CA SER A 74 -22.54 -1.79 4.64
C SER A 74 -21.63 -0.71 5.25
N ILE A 75 -20.53 -0.31 4.62
CA ILE A 75 -19.64 0.74 5.16
C ILE A 75 -20.27 2.14 5.13
N TRP A 76 -21.31 2.34 4.32
CA TRP A 76 -22.11 3.58 4.27
C TRP A 76 -23.35 3.54 5.18
N ASP A 77 -23.61 2.43 5.85
CA ASP A 77 -24.63 2.37 6.89
C ASP A 77 -24.23 3.27 8.07
N GLU A 78 -25.19 3.98 8.66
CA GLU A 78 -24.98 4.79 9.87
C GLU A 78 -24.52 3.94 11.06
N THR A 79 -24.82 2.64 11.03
CA THR A 79 -24.44 1.66 12.05
C THR A 79 -23.03 1.07 11.87
N ALA A 80 -22.36 1.36 10.76
CA ALA A 80 -21.03 0.84 10.47
C ALA A 80 -19.98 1.35 11.47
N SER A 81 -19.28 0.43 12.14
CA SER A 81 -18.18 0.77 13.04
C SER A 81 -16.97 1.31 12.27
N ALA A 82 -16.12 2.10 12.94
CA ALA A 82 -14.86 2.56 12.36
C ALA A 82 -13.95 1.38 11.94
N GLU A 83 -13.88 0.35 12.79
CA GLU A 83 -13.13 -0.89 12.53
C GLU A 83 -13.57 -1.56 11.24
N MET A 84 -14.88 -1.68 10.98
CA MET A 84 -15.39 -2.26 9.74
C MET A 84 -14.97 -1.47 8.50
N LYS A 85 -14.89 -0.14 8.61
CA LYS A 85 -14.43 0.73 7.50
C LYS A 85 -12.93 0.60 7.28
N ASP A 86 -12.16 0.51 8.35
CA ASP A 86 -10.71 0.32 8.30
C ASP A 86 -10.37 -1.06 7.71
N GLU A 87 -11.03 -2.13 8.16
CA GLU A 87 -10.90 -3.47 7.59
C GLU A 87 -11.24 -3.49 6.09
N MET A 88 -12.30 -2.79 5.68
CA MET A 88 -12.66 -2.67 4.27
C MET A 88 -11.56 -1.98 3.46
N LEU A 89 -11.00 -0.89 3.99
CA LEU A 89 -9.89 -0.18 3.34
C LEU A 89 -8.64 -1.06 3.24
N ASP A 90 -8.35 -1.84 4.27
CA ASP A 90 -7.24 -2.81 4.24
C ASP A 90 -7.43 -3.85 3.12
N ILE A 91 -8.63 -4.43 3.00
CA ILE A 91 -8.93 -5.39 1.93
C ILE A 91 -8.72 -4.75 0.55
N ILE A 92 -9.21 -3.51 0.34
CA ILE A 92 -8.99 -2.79 -0.92
C ILE A 92 -7.49 -2.59 -1.19
N ASN A 93 -6.71 -2.24 -0.16
CA ASN A 93 -5.28 -2.00 -0.27
C ASN A 93 -4.48 -3.28 -0.55
N TRP A 94 -4.97 -4.44 -0.11
CA TRP A 94 -4.36 -5.74 -0.43
C TRP A 94 -4.71 -6.27 -1.82
N LEU A 95 -5.73 -5.73 -2.51
CA LEU A 95 -6.12 -6.24 -3.84
C LEU A 95 -4.96 -6.35 -4.84
N PRO A 96 -4.06 -5.36 -5.01
CA PRO A 96 -2.96 -5.48 -5.97
C PRO A 96 -1.91 -6.52 -5.56
N GLU A 97 -1.71 -6.72 -4.27
CA GLU A 97 -0.83 -7.77 -3.73
C GLU A 97 -1.43 -9.15 -4.02
N LEU A 98 -2.69 -9.37 -3.64
CA LEU A 98 -3.41 -10.63 -3.88
C LEU A 98 -3.54 -10.94 -5.38
N ALA A 99 -3.70 -9.91 -6.22
CA ALA A 99 -3.69 -10.06 -7.67
C ALA A 99 -2.29 -10.39 -8.22
N ALA A 100 -1.22 -9.89 -7.60
CA ALA A 100 0.15 -10.22 -8.00
C ALA A 100 0.50 -11.68 -7.68
N ASP A 101 -0.09 -12.22 -6.60
CA ASP A 101 0.04 -13.63 -6.19
C ASP A 101 -0.89 -14.58 -6.98
N SER A 102 -1.64 -14.06 -7.94
CA SER A 102 -2.58 -14.82 -8.78
C SER A 102 -2.08 -15.01 -10.21
N ASP A 103 -2.83 -15.75 -11.03
CA ASP A 103 -2.53 -15.97 -12.46
C ASP A 103 -2.93 -14.81 -13.38
N LEU A 104 -3.36 -13.67 -12.82
CA LEU A 104 -3.74 -12.51 -13.60
C LEU A 104 -2.57 -11.99 -14.44
N ARG A 105 -2.82 -11.78 -15.74
CA ARG A 105 -1.83 -11.19 -16.64
C ARG A 105 -1.61 -9.73 -16.28
N ARG A 106 -0.45 -9.19 -16.69
CA ARG A 106 -0.06 -7.79 -16.45
C ARG A 106 -1.18 -6.78 -16.70
N LYS A 107 -1.89 -6.88 -17.83
CA LYS A 107 -2.99 -5.96 -18.16
C LYS A 107 -4.17 -6.08 -17.18
N GLN A 108 -4.50 -7.29 -16.74
CA GLN A 108 -5.58 -7.53 -15.77
C GLN A 108 -5.16 -7.05 -14.38
N TRP A 109 -3.92 -7.29 -13.99
CA TRP A 109 -3.35 -6.74 -12.76
C TRP A 109 -3.37 -5.20 -12.76
N GLU A 110 -3.06 -4.56 -13.89
CA GLU A 110 -3.15 -3.10 -14.02
C GLU A 110 -4.58 -2.58 -13.82
N THR A 111 -5.57 -3.32 -14.33
CA THR A 111 -6.98 -3.05 -14.02
C THR A 111 -7.23 -3.12 -12.52
N VAL A 112 -6.82 -4.21 -11.84
CA VAL A 112 -6.96 -4.32 -10.37
C VAL A 112 -6.32 -3.14 -9.65
N GLN A 113 -5.10 -2.74 -10.04
CA GLN A 113 -4.37 -1.62 -9.45
C GLN A 113 -5.10 -0.28 -9.63
N SER A 114 -5.73 -0.03 -10.79
CA SER A 114 -6.53 1.18 -10.98
C SER A 114 -7.84 1.12 -10.22
N THR A 115 -8.53 -0.02 -10.25
CA THR A 115 -9.83 -0.20 -9.62
C THR A 115 -9.72 -0.11 -8.10
N SER A 116 -8.66 -0.65 -7.48
CA SER A 116 -8.42 -0.51 -6.04
C SER A 116 -8.27 0.95 -5.61
N GLN A 117 -7.57 1.78 -6.40
CA GLN A 117 -7.42 3.21 -6.10
C GLN A 117 -8.76 3.95 -6.16
N GLU A 118 -9.62 3.63 -7.12
CA GLU A 118 -10.94 4.24 -7.20
C GLU A 118 -11.84 3.76 -6.06
N LEU A 119 -11.81 2.47 -5.73
CA LEU A 119 -12.53 1.93 -4.58
C LEU A 119 -12.10 2.58 -3.26
N SER A 120 -10.80 2.82 -3.02
CA SER A 120 -10.34 3.53 -1.82
C SER A 120 -10.88 4.96 -1.73
N ARG A 121 -10.96 5.68 -2.86
CA ARG A 121 -11.54 7.03 -2.90
C ARG A 121 -13.05 7.00 -2.62
N ILE A 122 -13.74 6.01 -3.16
CA ILE A 122 -15.18 5.83 -2.97
C ILE A 122 -15.48 5.46 -1.51
N ALA A 123 -14.75 4.51 -0.94
CA ALA A 123 -14.92 4.06 0.45
C ALA A 123 -14.70 5.18 1.48
N THR A 124 -13.89 6.19 1.15
CA THR A 124 -13.61 7.35 2.02
C THR A 124 -14.52 8.56 1.72
N SER A 125 -15.43 8.44 0.75
CA SER A 125 -16.34 9.51 0.36
C SER A 125 -17.53 9.64 1.33
N GLN A 126 -18.03 10.87 1.49
CA GLN A 126 -19.19 11.19 2.34
C GLN A 126 -20.54 11.10 1.59
N ASP A 127 -20.53 11.00 0.26
CA ASP A 127 -21.74 10.95 -0.58
C ASP A 127 -22.11 9.49 -0.84
N SER A 128 -22.90 8.89 0.05
CA SER A 128 -23.19 7.45 0.04
C SER A 128 -23.95 6.99 -1.21
N GLU A 129 -24.93 7.75 -1.68
CA GLU A 129 -25.78 7.35 -2.81
C GLU A 129 -24.97 7.19 -4.11
N LYS A 130 -24.17 8.21 -4.45
CA LYS A 130 -23.28 8.15 -5.62
C LYS A 130 -22.15 7.13 -5.45
N SER A 131 -21.69 6.95 -4.20
CA SER A 131 -20.62 6.01 -3.88
C SER A 131 -21.03 4.57 -4.10
N VAL A 132 -22.25 4.18 -3.71
CA VAL A 132 -22.75 2.80 -3.87
C VAL A 132 -22.90 2.42 -5.33
N GLU A 133 -23.42 3.31 -6.18
CA GLU A 133 -23.52 3.04 -7.62
C GLU A 133 -22.14 2.85 -8.26
N SER A 134 -21.21 3.75 -7.96
CA SER A 134 -19.83 3.68 -8.47
C SER A 134 -19.11 2.42 -7.96
N TRP A 135 -19.30 2.09 -6.68
CA TRP A 135 -18.75 0.89 -6.03
C TRP A 135 -19.17 -0.39 -6.77
N ASN A 136 -20.46 -0.55 -7.04
CA ASN A 136 -20.97 -1.73 -7.74
C ASN A 136 -20.38 -1.87 -9.15
N SER A 137 -20.23 -0.76 -9.88
CA SER A 137 -19.60 -0.79 -11.21
C SER A 137 -18.14 -1.27 -11.16
N TYR A 138 -17.38 -0.87 -10.15
CA TYR A 138 -16.00 -1.31 -9.97
C TYR A 138 -15.91 -2.75 -9.45
N LEU A 139 -16.87 -3.19 -8.63
CA LEU A 139 -16.97 -4.60 -8.22
C LEU A 139 -17.25 -5.53 -9.39
N GLU A 140 -18.15 -5.16 -10.31
CA GLU A 140 -18.40 -5.95 -11.52
C GLU A 140 -17.13 -6.10 -12.38
N GLU A 141 -16.31 -5.04 -12.45
CA GLU A 141 -15.02 -5.10 -13.13
C GLU A 141 -14.07 -6.09 -12.45
N LEU A 142 -13.93 -6.04 -11.11
CA LEU A 142 -13.11 -7.00 -10.36
C LEU A 142 -13.63 -8.43 -10.47
N GLU A 143 -14.94 -8.64 -10.38
CA GLU A 143 -15.59 -9.94 -10.50
C GLU A 143 -15.33 -10.57 -11.88
N SER A 144 -15.32 -9.75 -12.95
CA SER A 144 -14.99 -10.23 -14.29
C SER A 144 -13.57 -10.81 -14.41
N LEU A 145 -12.67 -10.46 -13.49
CA LEU A 145 -11.29 -10.93 -13.45
C LEU A 145 -11.12 -12.22 -12.64
N VAL A 146 -12.05 -12.55 -11.73
CA VAL A 146 -11.96 -13.74 -10.85
C VAL A 146 -11.76 -15.05 -11.64
N PRO A 147 -12.46 -15.33 -12.76
CA PRO A 147 -12.21 -16.56 -13.53
C PRO A 147 -10.79 -16.69 -14.07
N TYR A 148 -10.01 -15.60 -14.10
CA TYR A 148 -8.65 -15.57 -14.59
C TYR A 148 -7.58 -15.64 -13.49
N SER A 149 -7.95 -15.48 -12.21
CA SER A 149 -6.99 -15.45 -11.10
C SER A 149 -6.41 -16.81 -10.76
N ASP A 150 -7.09 -17.90 -11.14
CA ASP A 150 -6.76 -19.28 -10.71
C ASP A 150 -6.53 -20.22 -11.92
N LEU A 151 -6.10 -19.68 -13.07
CA LEU A 151 -6.02 -20.43 -14.33
C LEU A 151 -4.82 -21.41 -14.46
N ALA A 152 -3.92 -21.47 -13.49
CA ALA A 152 -2.91 -22.52 -13.33
C ALA A 152 -3.27 -23.40 -12.11
N HIS A 153 -3.96 -24.55 -12.22
CA HIS A 153 -3.77 -25.64 -13.17
C HIS A 153 -5.04 -26.52 -13.25
N PRO A 154 -5.48 -26.97 -14.43
CA PRO A 154 -6.38 -28.13 -14.60
C PRO A 154 -5.80 -29.49 -14.14
N GLY A 155 -4.80 -29.49 -13.24
CA GLY A 155 -4.05 -30.68 -12.83
C GLY A 155 -3.37 -30.61 -11.46
N ALA A 156 -3.61 -29.58 -10.63
CA ALA A 156 -3.00 -29.45 -9.30
C ALA A 156 -3.91 -29.87 -8.13
N ASN A 157 -5.08 -30.46 -8.39
CA ASN A 157 -6.00 -30.90 -7.33
C ASN A 157 -6.01 -32.42 -7.16
N LEU A 158 -4.89 -33.01 -6.72
CA LEU A 158 -4.84 -34.42 -6.32
C LEU A 158 -3.78 -34.74 -5.25
N ARG A 159 -3.41 -33.78 -4.38
CA ARG A 159 -2.45 -34.08 -3.30
C ARG A 159 -2.68 -33.47 -1.93
N GLN A 160 -3.84 -32.86 -1.66
CA GLN A 160 -4.13 -32.35 -0.33
C GLN A 160 -5.50 -32.80 0.22
N VAL A 161 -5.87 -34.04 -0.09
CA VAL A 161 -6.92 -34.78 0.62
C VAL A 161 -6.38 -36.16 0.96
N GLN A 162 -5.40 -36.23 1.86
CA GLN A 162 -5.01 -37.47 2.55
C GLN A 162 -4.21 -37.12 3.81
N HIS A 163 -4.88 -36.49 4.78
CA HIS A 163 -4.53 -36.64 6.20
C HIS A 163 -5.82 -36.48 7.03
N THR A 164 -6.80 -37.32 6.72
CA THR A 164 -7.91 -37.67 7.59
C THR A 164 -8.06 -39.20 7.56
N GLU A 165 -7.04 -39.93 8.00
CA GLU A 165 -7.28 -41.22 8.67
C GLU A 165 -7.89 -40.84 10.03
N THR A 166 -9.21 -40.85 10.19
CA THR A 166 -10.05 -42.05 10.26
C THR A 166 -9.43 -43.08 11.20
N SER A 167 -9.48 -42.77 12.50
CA SER A 167 -9.49 -43.78 13.55
C SER A 167 -10.95 -43.96 13.96
N GLU A 168 -11.70 -44.76 13.20
CA GLU A 168 -13.02 -45.25 13.58
C GLU A 168 -12.89 -46.59 14.37
N PRO A 169 -13.95 -46.99 15.10
CA PRO A 169 -13.86 -47.77 16.32
C PRO A 169 -13.78 -49.27 16.07
N THR A 170 -13.19 -50.02 16.99
CA THR A 170 -13.41 -51.48 17.09
C THR A 170 -13.98 -51.85 18.46
N SER A 171 -15.15 -52.45 18.32
CA SER A 171 -16.09 -53.02 19.27
C SER A 171 -15.56 -54.24 20.04
N ALA A 172 -16.06 -54.36 21.28
CA ALA A 172 -16.46 -55.56 22.02
C ALA A 172 -15.46 -56.62 22.54
N GLY A 173 -15.68 -57.01 23.80
CA GLY A 173 -15.17 -58.18 24.52
C GLY A 173 -15.06 -57.84 26.02
N GLU A 174 -16.12 -57.87 26.82
CA GLU A 174 -16.68 -59.06 27.49
C GLU A 174 -15.62 -60.00 28.09
N GLN A 175 -15.42 -59.97 29.42
CA GLN A 175 -15.29 -61.17 30.26
C GLN A 175 -15.19 -60.89 31.78
N GLN A 176 -15.91 -61.73 32.52
CA GLN A 176 -16.04 -61.90 33.98
C GLN A 176 -14.77 -62.47 34.68
N HIS A 177 -14.89 -62.63 36.01
CA HIS A 177 -14.04 -63.31 37.02
C HIS A 177 -12.96 -62.42 37.67
N ASP A 178 -12.80 -62.33 38.99
CA ASP A 178 -13.39 -62.97 40.18
C ASP A 178 -13.41 -61.95 41.34
#